data_AF-A0A524GDJ3-F1
#
_entry.id   AF-A0A524GDJ3-F1
#
_cell.length_a   1.000
_cell.length_b   1.000
_cell.length_c   1.000
_cell.angle_alpha   90.00
_cell.angle_beta   90.00
_cell.angle_gamma   90.00
#
_symmetry.space_group_name_H-M   'P 1'
#
loop_
_entity.id
_entity.type
_entity.pdbx_description
1 polymer ?
#
loop_
_entity_poly.entity_id
_entity_poly.type
_entity_poly.pdbx_seq_one_letter_code
_entity_poly.pdbx_strand_id
1 'polypeptide(L)' 'MASSSHLKPGEKGKITAKIDMKGRTGTLYKTVQVSSNDPKRPSVVLSLRAIIQ' A
#
# COMPACT_ATOMS: atom_id res chain seq x y z
N MET A 1 7.75 2.23 0.94
CA MET A 1 8.65 1.99 -0.21
C MET A 1 8.17 0.73 -0.91
N ALA A 2 7.95 0.75 -2.23
CA ALA A 2 7.77 -0.49 -2.99
C ALA A 2 9.11 -1.24 -3.00
N SER A 3 9.11 -2.58 -2.86
CA SER A 3 10.36 -3.34 -2.79
C SER A 3 11.09 -3.44 -4.14
N SER A 4 10.41 -3.14 -5.24
CA SER A 4 10.95 -2.98 -6.60
C SER A 4 9.94 -2.19 -7.46
N SER A 5 10.41 -1.36 -8.37
CA SER A 5 9.58 -0.59 -9.32
C SER A 5 9.37 -1.30 -10.66
N HIS A 6 9.98 -2.46 -10.87
CA HIS A 6 9.91 -3.23 -12.12
C HIS A 6 9.71 -4.72 -11.82
N LEU A 7 8.77 -5.35 -12.54
CA LEU A 7 8.42 -6.76 -12.44
C LEU A 7 8.41 -7.37 -13.84
N LYS A 8 8.96 -8.59 -13.99
CA LYS A 8 8.86 -9.35 -15.23
C LYS A 8 7.42 -9.87 -15.44
N PRO A 9 7.01 -10.22 -16.67
CA PRO A 9 5.72 -10.88 -16.90
C PRO A 9 5.54 -12.12 -16.02
N GLY A 10 4.43 -12.19 -15.29
CA GLY A 10 4.13 -13.28 -14.36
C GLY A 10 4.84 -13.22 -12.99
N GLU A 11 5.75 -12.26 -12.79
CA GLU A 11 6.43 -12.06 -11.50
C GLU A 11 5.49 -11.41 -10.47
N LYS A 12 5.68 -11.78 -9.21
CA LYS A 12 4.94 -11.20 -8.07
C LYS A 12 5.82 -10.22 -7.32
N GLY A 13 5.33 -9.01 -7.12
CA GLY A 13 5.95 -8.01 -6.25
C GLY A 13 5.40 -8.05 -4.82
N LYS A 14 6.11 -7.43 -3.88
CA LYS A 14 5.66 -7.23 -2.49
C LYS A 14 5.61 -5.73 -2.15
N ILE A 15 4.49 -5.29 -1.60
CA ILE A 15 4.34 -3.92 -1.08
C ILE A 15 4.33 -4.00 0.44
N THR A 16 5.28 -3.31 1.09
CA THR A 16 5.36 -3.21 2.56
C THR A 16 4.98 -1.80 2.98
N ALA A 17 3.87 -1.65 3.70
CA ALA A 17 3.46 -0.41 4.34
C ALA A 17 3.75 -0.49 5.84
N LYS A 18 4.38 0.56 6.41
CA LYS A 18 4.66 0.68 7.84
C LYS A 18 4.01 1.96 8.35
N ILE A 19 3.24 1.84 9.42
CA ILE A 19 2.62 2.96 10.11
C ILE A 19 3.25 3.03 11.50
N ASP A 20 3.81 4.19 11.85
CA ASP A 20 4.19 4.47 13.24
C ASP A 20 2.94 4.92 14.00
N MET A 21 2.61 4.25 15.09
CA MET A 21 1.41 4.53 15.89
C MET A 21 1.76 5.19 17.24
N LYS A 22 3.03 5.48 17.52
CA LYS A 22 3.46 6.05 18.80
C LYS A 22 2.75 7.39 19.06
N GLY A 23 2.10 7.50 20.22
CA GLY A 23 1.39 8.71 20.65
C GLY A 23 0.07 8.98 19.90
N ARG A 24 -0.48 8.00 19.18
CA ARG A 24 -1.78 8.09 18.50
C ARG A 24 -2.81 7.23 19.23
N THR A 25 -4.05 7.68 19.27
CA THR A 25 -5.21 6.92 19.77
C THR A 25 -6.40 7.12 18.83
N GLY A 26 -7.37 6.20 18.87
CA GLY A 26 -8.56 6.25 18.03
C GLY A 26 -8.42 5.53 16.69
N THR A 27 -9.27 5.88 15.73
CA THR A 27 -9.34 5.19 14.43
C THR A 27 -8.42 5.84 13.41
N LEU A 28 -7.52 5.06 12.83
CA LEU A 28 -6.67 5.46 11.73
C LEU A 28 -7.17 4.85 10.42
N TYR A 29 -7.34 5.70 9.40
CA TYR A 29 -7.62 5.32 8.03
C TYR A 29 -6.60 5.97 7.09
N LYS A 30 -5.87 5.17 6.33
CA LYS A 30 -4.84 5.60 5.37
C LYS A 30 -4.95 4.79 4.10
N THR A 31 -4.47 5.34 2.99
CA THR A 31 -4.48 4.67 1.70
C THR A 31 -3.06 4.62 1.12
N VAL A 32 -2.79 3.56 0.37
CA VAL A 32 -1.63 3.45 -0.52
C VAL A 32 -2.16 3.36 -1.94
N GLN A 33 -1.90 4.39 -2.74
CA GLN A 33 -2.20 4.36 -4.16
C GLN A 33 -1.04 3.73 -4.92
N VAL A 34 -1.34 2.68 -5.67
CA VAL A 34 -0.40 1.98 -6.54
C VAL A 34 -0.73 2.38 -7.97
N SER A 35 0.21 3.03 -8.63
CA SER A 35 0.14 3.31 -10.06
C SER A 35 1.00 2.31 -10.81
N SER A 36 0.47 1.72 -11.87
CA SER A 36 1.15 0.72 -12.69
C SER A 36 0.87 0.94 -14.18
N ASN A 37 1.63 0.23 -15.01
CA ASN A 37 1.42 0.15 -16.45
C ASN A 37 0.41 -0.94 -16.86
N ASP A 38 -0.42 -1.43 -15.95
CA ASP A 38 -1.52 -2.34 -16.29
C ASP A 38 -2.59 -1.55 -17.09
N PRO A 39 -2.87 -1.91 -18.36
CA PRO A 39 -3.81 -1.17 -19.20
C PRO A 39 -5.27 -1.32 -18.72
N LYS A 40 -5.60 -2.35 -17.95
CA LYS A 40 -6.95 -2.59 -17.43
C LYS A 40 -7.15 -1.94 -16.06
N ARG A 41 -6.10 -1.90 -15.24
CA ARG A 41 -6.14 -1.37 -13.87
C ARG A 41 -4.88 -0.55 -13.55
N PRO A 42 -4.71 0.64 -14.16
CA PRO A 42 -3.51 1.45 -14.01
C PRO A 42 -3.37 2.07 -12.62
N SER A 43 -4.46 2.12 -11.85
CA SER A 43 -4.43 2.58 -10.46
C SER A 43 -5.21 1.64 -9.56
N VAL A 44 -4.58 1.25 -8.45
CA VAL A 44 -5.16 0.41 -7.39
C VAL A 44 -5.00 1.13 -6.06
N VAL A 45 -6.07 1.24 -5.28
CA VAL A 45 -6.05 1.84 -3.95
C VAL A 45 -6.12 0.75 -2.89
N LEU A 46 -5.10 0.67 -2.06
CA LEU A 46 -5.05 -0.23 -0.91
C LEU A 46 -5.40 0.57 0.35
N SER A 47 -6.44 0.14 1.07
CA SER A 47 -6.90 0.81 2.29
C SER A 47 -6.30 0.14 3.53
N LEU A 48 -5.77 0.95 4.43
CA LEU A 48 -5.21 0.58 5.72
C LEU A 48 -6.12 1.16 6.80
N ARG A 49 -6.70 0.30 7.63
CA ARG A 49 -7.50 0.69 8.80
C ARG A 49 -6.87 0.09 10.05
N ALA A 50 -6.75 0.90 11.09
CA ALA A 50 -6.33 0.45 12.41
C ALA A 50 -7.17 1.13 13.50
N ILE A 51 -7.43 0.41 14.58
CA ILE A 51 -8.02 0.95 15.81
C ILE A 51 -6.89 0.91 16.84
N ILE A 52 -6.50 2.08 17.33
CA ILE A 52 -5.39 2.23 18.28
C ILE A 52 -6.00 2.55 19.64
N GLN A 53 -5.74 1.67 20.60
CA GLN A 53 -6.21 1.78 21.99
C GLN A 53 -5.20 2.56 22.83
#